data_AF-Q51367-F1
#
_entry.id   AF-Q51367-F1
#
_cell.length_a   1.000
_cell.length_b   1.000
_cell.length_c   1.000
_cell.angle_alpha   90.00
_cell.angle_beta   90.00
_cell.angle_gamma   90.00
#
_symmetry.space_group_name_H-M   'P 1'
#
loop_
_entity.id
_entity.type
_entity.pdbx_description
1 polymer ?
#
loop_
_entity_poly.entity_id
_entity_poly.type
_entity_poly.pdbx_seq_one_letter_code
_entity_poly.pdbx_strand_id
1 'polypeptide(L)'
;MSKPTAKAPGRHGGQGQLRIIGGEWRSRRFVFPDGPGLRPTPDRVRETLFNWLAPYVEGARVLDPFAGSGALFLEALSRGAREGLALDTNGEAVAALRNHLDALKTGTAK
;
A
#
# COMPACT_ATOMS: atom_id res chain seq x y z
N MET A 1 -23.83 2.64 40.35
CA MET A 1 -23.93 2.71 38.88
C MET A 1 -22.50 2.80 38.33
N SER A 2 -21.95 1.68 37.86
CA SER A 2 -20.57 1.61 37.36
C SER A 2 -20.52 2.05 35.90
N LYS A 3 -19.75 3.09 35.58
CA LYS A 3 -19.55 3.55 34.20
C LYS A 3 -18.76 2.50 33.41
N PRO A 4 -19.11 2.19 32.15
CA PRO A 4 -18.30 1.31 31.32
C PRO A 4 -17.02 2.04 30.90
N THR A 5 -15.87 1.48 31.24
CA THR A 5 -14.56 1.95 30.78
C THR A 5 -14.38 1.59 29.32
N ALA A 6 -14.13 2.59 28.48
CA ALA A 6 -13.83 2.38 27.07
C ALA A 6 -12.55 1.54 26.92
N LYS A 7 -12.64 0.43 26.18
CA LYS A 7 -11.52 -0.47 25.88
C LYS A 7 -10.50 0.29 25.02
N ALA A 8 -9.28 0.47 25.53
CA ALA A 8 -8.18 1.07 24.76
C ALA A 8 -7.95 0.26 23.46
N PRO A 9 -7.68 0.93 22.32
CA PRO A 9 -7.44 0.22 21.07
C PRO A 9 -6.22 -0.68 21.23
N GLY A 10 -6.38 -1.95 20.87
CA GLY A 10 -5.32 -2.96 21.00
C GLY A 10 -4.06 -2.52 20.24
N ARG A 11 -2.91 -2.56 20.92
CA ARG A 11 -1.59 -2.40 20.31
C ARG A 11 -1.45 -3.46 19.21
N HIS A 12 -1.52 -3.04 17.95
CA HIS A 12 -1.18 -3.89 16.83
C HIS A 12 0.31 -4.20 16.95
N GLY A 13 0.68 -5.48 16.95
CA GLY A 13 2.05 -5.92 17.21
C GLY A 13 2.98 -5.52 16.08
N GLY A 14 3.49 -4.28 16.09
CA GLY A 14 4.56 -3.80 15.21
C GLY A 14 4.36 -4.07 13.71
N GLN A 15 3.13 -4.24 13.25
CA GLN A 15 2.82 -4.60 11.86
C GLN A 15 1.59 -3.84 11.38
N GLY A 16 1.76 -3.12 10.28
CA GLY A 16 0.68 -2.44 9.56
C GLY A 16 0.04 -3.36 8.54
N GLN A 17 -1.25 -3.15 8.25
CA GLN A 17 -1.96 -3.85 7.18
C GLN A 17 -2.39 -2.88 6.09
N LEU A 18 -2.17 -3.30 4.85
CA LEU A 18 -2.60 -2.64 3.63
C LEU A 18 -3.64 -3.52 2.92
N ARG A 19 -4.65 -2.90 2.32
CA ARG A 19 -5.58 -3.55 1.39
C ARG A 19 -5.58 -2.83 0.05
N ILE A 20 -5.52 -3.58 -1.05
CA ILE A 20 -5.74 -3.05 -2.40
C ILE A 20 -7.24 -2.84 -2.62
N ILE A 21 -7.63 -1.64 -3.05
CA ILE A 21 -9.03 -1.19 -3.08
C ILE A 21 -9.71 -1.56 -4.41
N GLY A 22 -8.99 -1.42 -5.53
CA GLY A 22 -9.53 -1.67 -6.87
C GLY A 22 -8.51 -2.33 -7.82
N GLY A 23 -8.94 -2.54 -9.06
CA GLY A 23 -8.13 -3.19 -10.08
C GLY A 23 -8.06 -4.72 -9.96
N GLU A 24 -7.11 -5.32 -10.65
CA GLU A 24 -6.90 -6.77 -10.76
C GLU A 24 -6.72 -7.45 -9.40
N TRP A 25 -6.03 -6.78 -8.48
CA TRP A 25 -5.67 -7.34 -7.17
C TRP A 25 -6.58 -6.86 -6.05
N ARG A 26 -7.78 -6.38 -6.38
CA ARG A 26 -8.79 -5.89 -5.43
C ARG A 26 -8.97 -6.85 -4.25
N SER A 27 -9.09 -6.26 -3.06
CA SER A 27 -9.29 -6.94 -1.78
C SER A 27 -8.12 -7.77 -1.27
N ARG A 28 -7.00 -7.89 -2.00
CA ARG A 28 -5.78 -8.50 -1.46
C ARG A 28 -5.24 -7.66 -0.31
N ARG A 29 -4.70 -8.34 0.71
CA ARG A 29 -4.15 -7.72 1.91
C ARG A 29 -2.69 -8.08 2.05
N PHE A 30 -1.91 -7.10 2.47
CA PHE A 30 -0.49 -7.23 2.71
C PHE A 30 -0.15 -6.70 4.09
N VAL A 31 0.82 -7.35 4.72
CA VAL A 31 1.37 -6.92 6.00
C VAL A 31 2.73 -6.30 5.73
N PHE A 32 3.00 -5.17 6.36
CA PHE A 32 4.29 -4.49 6.30
C PHE A 32 4.80 -4.21 7.72
N PRO A 33 6.12 -4.11 7.92
CA PRO A 33 6.69 -3.73 9.20
C PRO A 33 6.12 -2.38 9.64
N ASP A 34 5.56 -2.30 10.85
CA ASP A 34 5.20 -1.01 11.43
C ASP A 34 6.45 -0.44 12.11
N GLY A 35 6.72 0.84 11.89
CA GLY A 35 7.99 1.43 12.26
C GLY A 35 7.88 2.95 12.46
N PRO A 36 8.78 3.54 13.27
CA PRO A 36 8.76 4.98 13.51
C PRO A 36 8.85 5.74 12.18
N GLY A 37 7.86 6.60 11.91
CA GLY A 37 7.81 7.42 10.69
C GLY A 37 6.97 6.86 9.54
N LEU A 38 6.48 5.61 9.62
CA LEU A 38 5.50 5.11 8.66
C LEU A 38 4.16 5.82 8.86
N ARG A 39 3.64 6.40 7.77
CA ARG A 39 2.35 7.11 7.74
C ARG A 39 1.45 6.41 6.73
N PRO A 40 0.76 5.32 7.11
CA PRO A 40 -0.10 4.61 6.18
C PRO A 40 -1.17 5.53 5.62
N THR A 41 -1.28 5.60 4.30
CA THR A 41 -2.31 6.40 3.63
C THR A 41 -3.68 5.73 3.82
N PRO A 42 -4.65 6.38 4.48
CA PRO A 42 -5.96 5.79 4.74
C PRO A 42 -6.65 5.36 3.44
N ASP A 43 -7.44 4.27 3.50
CA ASP A 43 -8.18 3.74 2.34
C ASP A 43 -8.94 4.83 1.57
N ARG A 44 -9.66 5.70 2.30
CA ARG A 44 -10.44 6.79 1.70
C ARG A 44 -9.60 7.79 0.91
N VAL A 45 -8.39 8.09 1.36
CA VAL A 45 -7.47 9.00 0.67
C VAL A 45 -6.97 8.36 -0.62
N ARG A 46 -6.61 7.07 -0.57
CA ARG A 46 -6.20 6.31 -1.75
C ARG A 46 -7.34 6.17 -2.76
N GLU A 47 -8.54 5.86 -2.30
CA GLU A 47 -9.74 5.79 -3.14
C GLU A 47 -10.00 7.13 -3.85
N THR A 48 -9.96 8.23 -3.10
CA THR A 48 -10.17 9.58 -3.65
C THR A 48 -9.13 9.90 -4.73
N LEU A 49 -7.85 9.64 -4.44
CA LEU A 49 -6.75 9.85 -5.39
C LEU A 49 -6.95 9.04 -6.69
N PHE A 50 -7.25 7.75 -6.58
CA PHE A 50 -7.43 6.91 -7.76
C PHE A 50 -8.75 7.15 -8.50
N ASN A 51 -9.74 7.74 -7.86
CA ASN A 51 -10.91 8.25 -8.57
C ASN A 51 -10.54 9.45 -9.45
N TRP A 52 -9.68 10.35 -8.97
CA TRP A 52 -9.15 11.45 -9.80
C TRP A 52 -8.24 10.97 -10.92
N LEU A 53 -7.44 9.94 -10.66
CA LEU A 53 -6.49 9.39 -11.63
C LEU A 53 -7.08 8.33 -12.56
N ALA A 54 -8.35 7.93 -12.37
CA ALA A 54 -8.98 6.85 -13.14
C ALA A 54 -8.76 6.92 -14.66
N PRO A 55 -8.89 8.07 -15.36
CA PRO A 55 -8.68 8.12 -16.81
C PRO A 55 -7.20 8.08 -17.25
N TYR A 56 -6.25 8.13 -16.31
CA TYR A 56 -4.82 8.27 -16.61
C TYR A 56 -3.95 7.09 -16.16
N VAL A 57 -4.47 6.17 -15.33
CA VAL A 57 -3.65 5.12 -14.70
C VAL A 57 -3.40 3.94 -15.62
N GLU A 58 -4.38 3.56 -16.43
CA GLU A 58 -4.23 2.43 -17.35
C GLU A 58 -3.13 2.71 -18.39
N GLY A 59 -2.17 1.79 -18.51
CA GLY A 59 -1.01 1.92 -19.40
C GLY A 59 0.07 2.90 -18.94
N ALA A 60 -0.11 3.58 -17.79
CA ALA A 60 0.82 4.58 -17.30
C ALA A 60 2.15 4.01 -16.82
N ARG A 61 3.16 4.88 -16.77
CA ARG A 61 4.42 4.64 -16.07
C ARG A 61 4.37 5.42 -14.77
N VAL A 62 4.49 4.74 -13.62
CA VAL A 62 4.34 5.40 -12.31
C VAL A 62 5.65 5.48 -11.55
N LEU A 63 5.85 6.57 -10.82
CA LEU A 63 6.96 6.75 -9.89
C LEU A 63 6.38 7.02 -8.50
N ASP A 64 6.75 6.19 -7.54
CA ASP A 64 6.49 6.42 -6.11
C ASP A 64 7.82 6.68 -5.39
N PRO A 65 8.22 7.95 -5.19
CA PRO A 65 9.52 8.30 -4.63
C PRO A 65 9.62 8.08 -3.11
N PHE A 66 8.51 7.81 -2.44
CA PHE A 66 8.42 7.60 -0.98
C PHE A 66 7.46 6.45 -0.70
N ALA A 67 7.80 5.27 -1.23
CA ALA A 67 6.87 4.16 -1.35
C ALA A 67 6.31 3.71 0.00
N GLY A 68 7.10 3.73 1.07
CA GLY A 68 6.71 3.27 2.40
C GLY A 68 6.10 1.87 2.34
N SER A 69 4.83 1.74 2.73
CA SER A 69 4.10 0.47 2.64
C SER A 69 3.78 -0.01 1.21
N GLY A 70 4.08 0.80 0.19
CA GLY A 70 3.78 0.55 -1.21
C GLY A 70 2.31 0.74 -1.56
N ALA A 71 1.52 1.38 -0.69
CA ALA A 71 0.07 1.45 -0.81
C ALA A 71 -0.45 2.10 -2.09
N LEU A 72 0.22 3.16 -2.55
CA LEU A 72 -0.13 3.86 -3.79
C LEU A 72 0.44 3.14 -5.00
N PHE A 73 1.70 2.74 -4.93
CA PHE A 73 2.37 1.97 -5.98
C PHE A 73 1.61 0.69 -6.38
N LEU A 74 1.26 -0.15 -5.40
CA LEU A 74 0.51 -1.39 -5.63
C LEU A 74 -0.90 -1.14 -6.18
N GLU A 75 -1.55 -0.06 -5.74
CA GLU A 75 -2.88 0.31 -6.21
C GLU A 75 -2.84 0.80 -7.67
N ALA A 76 -1.78 1.52 -8.08
CA ALA A 76 -1.59 1.92 -9.47
C ALA A 76 -1.35 0.72 -10.38
N LEU A 77 -0.47 -0.21 -9.99
CA LEU A 77 -0.22 -1.44 -10.73
C LEU A 77 -1.48 -2.31 -10.84
N SER A 78 -2.20 -2.49 -9.72
CA SER A 78 -3.49 -3.22 -9.72
C SER A 78 -4.48 -2.63 -10.73
N ARG A 79 -4.49 -1.31 -10.92
CA ARG A 79 -5.39 -0.58 -11.82
C ARG A 79 -4.89 -0.49 -13.26
N GLY A 80 -3.85 -1.24 -13.62
CA GLY A 80 -3.40 -1.38 -15.00
C GLY A 80 -2.27 -0.45 -15.40
N ALA A 81 -1.54 0.18 -14.45
CA ALA A 81 -0.28 0.82 -14.79
C ALA A 81 0.67 -0.20 -15.44
N ARG A 82 1.30 0.17 -16.55
CA ARG A 82 2.15 -0.72 -17.35
C ARG A 82 3.45 -1.06 -16.66
N GLU A 83 4.06 -0.07 -16.02
CA GLU A 83 5.34 -0.19 -15.32
C GLU A 83 5.38 0.81 -14.17
N GLY A 84 6.21 0.52 -13.18
CA GLY A 84 6.39 1.39 -12.04
C GLY A 84 7.77 1.31 -11.44
N LEU A 85 8.26 2.44 -10.93
CA LEU A 85 9.44 2.55 -10.09
C LEU A 85 9.03 3.01 -8.69
N ALA A 86 9.42 2.27 -7.67
CA ALA A 86 9.22 2.62 -6.27
C ALA A 86 10.57 2.84 -5.58
N LEU A 87 10.72 3.93 -4.86
CA LEU A 87 11.92 4.28 -4.10
C LEU A 87 11.55 4.50 -2.64
N ASP A 88 12.43 4.07 -1.74
CA ASP A 88 12.35 4.42 -0.33
C ASP A 88 13.75 4.33 0.31
N THR A 89 14.00 5.13 1.33
CA THR A 89 15.24 5.07 2.13
C THR A 89 15.21 3.95 3.18
N ASN A 90 14.03 3.47 3.55
CA ASN A 90 13.86 2.38 4.51
C ASN A 90 13.98 1.02 3.80
N GLY A 91 15.10 0.32 4.05
CA GLY A 91 15.37 -1.00 3.47
C GLY A 91 14.35 -2.07 3.83
N GLU A 92 13.74 -2.02 5.02
CA GLU A 92 12.70 -2.99 5.43
C GLU A 92 11.41 -2.80 4.64
N ALA A 93 11.03 -1.55 4.40
CA ALA A 93 9.88 -1.20 3.58
C ALA A 93 10.07 -1.67 2.12
N VAL A 94 11.26 -1.45 1.55
CA VAL A 94 11.63 -1.93 0.21
C VAL A 94 11.59 -3.46 0.15
N ALA A 95 12.14 -4.15 1.15
CA ALA A 95 12.11 -5.62 1.20
C ALA A 95 10.68 -6.17 1.29
N ALA A 96 9.83 -5.55 2.13
CA ALA A 96 8.43 -5.93 2.24
C ALA A 96 7.67 -5.73 0.91
N LEU A 97 7.86 -4.58 0.25
CA LEU A 97 7.24 -4.29 -1.04
C LEU A 97 7.66 -5.30 -2.13
N ARG A 98 8.95 -5.68 -2.18
CA ARG A 98 9.43 -6.72 -3.10
C ARG A 98 8.71 -8.06 -2.86
N ASN A 99 8.59 -8.48 -1.61
CA ASN A 99 7.84 -9.70 -1.28
C ASN A 99 6.37 -9.64 -1.70
N HIS A 100 5.73 -8.47 -1.58
CA HIS A 100 4.35 -8.27 -2.05
C HIS A 100 4.25 -8.38 -3.57
N LEU A 101 5.19 -7.78 -4.31
CA LEU A 101 5.27 -7.85 -5.77
C LEU A 101 5.50 -9.29 -6.28
N ASP A 102 6.34 -10.07 -5.58
CA ASP A 102 6.56 -11.49 -5.88
C ASP A 102 5.28 -12.31 -5.65
N ALA A 103 4.55 -12.04 -4.56
CA ALA A 103 3.27 -12.70 -4.27
C ALA A 103 2.17 -12.34 -5.27
N LEU A 104 2.28 -11.18 -5.92
CA LEU A 104 1.40 -10.74 -7.00
C LEU A 104 1.83 -11.27 -8.38
N LYS A 105 2.95 -12.00 -8.46
CA LYS A 105 3.54 -12.53 -9.71
C LYS A 105 3.81 -11.43 -10.74
N THR A 106 4.14 -10.24 -10.29
CA THR A 106 4.58 -9.18 -11.20
C THR A 106 5.92 -9.59 -11.81
N GLY A 107 6.04 -9.54 -13.14
CA GLY A 107 7.32 -9.82 -13.80
C GLY A 107 8.33 -8.79 -13.32
N THR A 108 9.37 -9.23 -12.59
CA THR A 108 10.34 -8.31 -12.00
C THR A 108 11.04 -7.54 -13.12
N ALA A 109 10.79 -6.24 -13.21
CA ALA A 109 11.62 -5.36 -14.02
C ALA A 109 13.02 -5.33 -13.39
N LYS A 110 13.99 -5.76 -14.18
CA LYS A 110 15.39 -5.91 -13.81
C LYS A 110 16.09 -4.56 -13.66
#